data_AF-A0A1B2EUM6-F1
#
_entry.id   AF-A0A1B2EUM6-F1
#
_cell.length_a   1.000
_cell.length_b   1.000
_cell.length_c   1.000
_cell.angle_alpha   90.00
_cell.angle_beta   90.00
_cell.angle_gamma   90.00
#
_symmetry.space_group_name_H-M   'P 1'
#
loop_
_entity.id
_entity.type
_entity.pdbx_description
1 polymer ?
#
loop_
_entity_poly.entity_id
_entity_poly.type
_entity_poly.pdbx_seq_one_letter_code
_entity_poly.pdbx_strand_id
1 'polypeptide(L)' 'MTHRFGIGQLVRPRERLRENTGIYEILGLLPSGSDDEPLYRIKAAAGPVQRVVREADIVPASASSQANG' A
#
# COMPACT_ATOMS: atom_id res chain seq x y z
N MET A 1 -12.41 10.67 6.70
CA MET A 1 -11.11 10.07 6.36
C MET A 1 -10.80 10.33 4.91
N THR A 2 -9.58 10.77 4.62
CA THR A 2 -9.10 10.96 3.25
C THR A 2 -8.11 9.85 2.96
N HIS A 3 -8.43 8.98 2.00
CA HIS A 3 -7.49 7.97 1.53
C HIS A 3 -6.38 8.64 0.72
N ARG A 4 -5.12 8.45 1.11
CA ARG A 4 -3.97 8.94 0.34
C ARG A 4 -3.76 8.18 -0.97
N PHE A 5 -4.15 6.91 -1.02
CA PHE A 5 -3.97 6.06 -2.20
C PHE A 5 -5.31 5.77 -2.89
N GLY A 6 -5.29 5.70 -4.22
CA GLY A 6 -6.46 5.38 -5.04
C GLY A 6 -6.49 3.94 -5.54
N ILE A 7 -7.66 3.44 -5.93
CA ILE A 7 -7.81 2.15 -6.61
C ILE A 7 -7.03 2.16 -7.94
N GLY A 8 -6.34 1.06 -8.24
CA GLY A 8 -5.45 0.93 -9.40
C GLY A 8 -4.04 1.49 -9.18
N GLN A 9 -3.78 2.15 -8.05
CA GLN A 9 -2.46 2.70 -7.76
C GLN A 9 -1.48 1.60 -7.36
N LEU A 10 -0.25 1.69 -7.89
CA LEU A 10 0.84 0.80 -7.52
C LEU A 10 1.55 1.28 -6.25
N VAL A 11 1.70 0.38 -5.29
CA VAL A 11 2.32 0.61 -3.98
C VAL A 11 3.32 -0.49 -3.63
N ARG A 12 4.18 -0.21 -2.65
CA ARG A 12 5.11 -1.18 -2.06
C ARG A 12 4.93 -1.19 -0.54
N PRO A 13 4.94 -2.36 0.12
CA PRO A 13 5.02 -2.44 1.57
C PRO A 13 6.33 -1.82 2.07
N ARG A 14 6.29 -1.15 3.23
CA ARG A 14 7.52 -0.65 3.89
C ARG A 14 8.34 -1.81 4.45
N GLU A 15 9.65 -1.61 4.49
CA GLU A 15 10.73 -2.59 4.82
C GLU A 15 10.55 -3.43 6.10
N ARG A 16 9.64 -3.05 7.00
CA ARG A 16 9.31 -3.86 8.19
C ARG A 16 8.66 -5.20 7.83
N LEU A 17 8.16 -5.35 6.60
CA LEU A 17 7.66 -6.61 6.03
C LEU A 17 8.75 -7.25 5.14
N ARG A 18 9.86 -7.69 5.76
CA ARG A 18 11.08 -8.24 5.10
C ARG A 18 10.85 -9.38 4.11
N GLU A 19 9.67 -9.98 4.07
CA GLU A 19 9.34 -11.13 3.22
C GLU A 19 8.65 -10.74 1.88
N ASN A 20 8.35 -9.46 1.64
CA ASN A 20 7.45 -9.05 0.54
C ASN A 20 7.92 -7.79 -0.21
N THR A 21 9.05 -7.89 -0.92
CA THR A 21 9.67 -6.82 -1.72
C THR A 21 9.00 -6.55 -3.08
N GLY A 22 7.72 -6.92 -3.23
CA GLY A 22 6.99 -6.82 -4.49
C GLY A 22 6.24 -5.50 -4.69
N ILE A 23 5.81 -5.26 -5.93
CA ILE A 23 4.83 -4.22 -6.26
C ILE A 23 3.42 -4.81 -6.07
N TYR A 24 2.56 -4.00 -5.48
CA TYR A 24 1.16 -4.32 -5.24
C TYR A 24 0.26 -3.25 -5.86
N GLU A 25 -0.95 -3.63 -6.21
CA GLU A 25 -2.00 -2.73 -6.70
C GLU A 25 -3.08 -2.58 -5.63
N ILE A 26 -3.56 -1.34 -5.43
CA ILE A 26 -4.72 -1.06 -4.57
C ILE A 26 -5.98 -1.52 -5.29
N LEU A 27 -6.65 -2.54 -4.74
CA LEU A 27 -7.93 -3.04 -5.27
C LEU A 27 -9.15 -2.42 -4.59
N GLY A 28 -8.99 -1.89 -3.37
CA GLY A 28 -10.12 -1.38 -2.63
C GLY A 28 -9.71 -0.51 -1.45
N LEU A 29 -10.56 0.46 -1.17
CA LEU A 29 -10.48 1.35 -0.02
C LEU A 29 -11.45 0.81 1.04
N LEU A 30 -10.95 0.62 2.25
CA LEU A 30 -11.71 0.08 3.37
C LEU A 30 -11.89 1.16 4.46
N PRO A 31 -13.00 1.13 5.20
CA PRO A 31 -13.22 2.08 6.28
C PRO A 31 -12.14 1.99 7.35
N SER A 32 -12.09 3.04 8.18
CA SER A 32 -11.29 3.16 9.39
C SER A 32 -11.17 1.86 10.19
N GLY A 33 -9.97 1.35 10.45
CA GLY A 33 -9.75 0.38 11.53
C GLY A 33 -9.85 1.03 12.91
N SER A 34 -9.52 0.28 13.97
CA SER A 34 -9.64 0.73 15.38
C SER A 34 -8.86 1.99 15.77
N ASP A 35 -7.98 2.49 14.90
CA ASP A 35 -7.11 3.65 15.13
C ASP A 35 -7.44 4.85 14.21
N ASP A 36 -8.63 4.86 13.58
CA ASP A 36 -9.02 5.85 12.54
C ASP A 36 -8.15 5.79 11.25
N GLU A 37 -7.15 4.91 11.22
CA GLU A 37 -6.20 4.79 10.10
C GLU A 37 -6.80 4.06 8.88
N PRO A 38 -6.82 4.70 7.68
CA PRO A 38 -7.43 4.12 6.49
C PRO A 38 -6.78 2.82 6.07
N LEU A 39 -7.62 1.85 5.74
CA LEU A 39 -7.21 0.51 5.34
C LEU A 39 -7.34 0.34 3.82
N TYR A 40 -6.46 -0.48 3.26
CA TYR A 40 -6.37 -0.73 1.82
C TYR A 40 -6.30 -2.22 1.56
N ARG A 41 -7.11 -2.71 0.61
CA ARG A 41 -6.94 -4.05 0.05
C ARG A 41 -5.96 -3.96 -1.11
N ILE A 42 -4.83 -4.65 -0.99
CA ILE A 42 -3.79 -4.72 -2.01
C ILE A 42 -3.66 -6.12 -2.60
N LYS A 43 -3.25 -6.21 -3.87
CA LYS A 43 -2.92 -7.47 -4.55
C LYS A 43 -1.52 -7.42 -5.14
N ALA A 44 -0.75 -8.49 -4.97
CA ALA A 44 0.57 -8.61 -5.58
C ALA A 44 0.44 -8.59 -7.11
N ALA A 45 1.26 -7.78 -7.79
CA ALA A 45 1.27 -7.78 -9.26
C ALA A 45 1.73 -9.13 -9.84
N ALA A 46 2.61 -9.84 -9.12
CA ALA A 46 3.21 -11.09 -9.55
C ALA A 46 2.44 -12.36 -9.13
N GLY A 47 1.28 -12.25 -8.46
CA GLY A 47 0.60 -13.44 -7.96
C GLY A 47 -0.81 -13.22 -7.40
N PRO A 48 -1.46 -14.30 -6.91
CA PRO A 48 -2.82 -14.23 -6.38
C PRO A 48 -2.90 -13.66 -4.96
N VAL A 49 -1.76 -13.31 -4.35
CA VAL A 49 -1.68 -12.85 -2.96
C VAL A 49 -2.40 -11.52 -2.80
N GLN A 50 -3.40 -11.49 -1.92
CA GLN A 50 -4.13 -10.29 -1.51
C GLN A 50 -4.03 -10.10 -0.01
N ARG A 51 -3.94 -8.84 0.43
CA ARG A 51 -3.83 -8.50 1.85
C ARG A 51 -4.53 -7.19 2.15
N VAL A 52 -4.82 -6.97 3.43
CA VAL A 52 -5.26 -5.67 3.95
C VAL A 52 -4.09 -5.05 4.68
N VAL A 53 -3.80 -3.79 4.35
CA VAL A 53 -2.69 -3.01 4.91
C VAL A 53 -3.18 -1.65 5.33
N ARG A 54 -2.46 -1.04 6.26
CA ARG A 54 -2.67 0.33 6.71
C ARG A 54 -1.97 1.32 5.78
N GLU A 55 -2.41 2.57 5.80
CA GLU A 55 -1.74 3.64 5.06
C GLU A 55 -0.25 3.76 5.42
N ALA A 56 0.09 3.67 6.71
CA ALA A 56 1.46 3.82 7.19
C ALA A 56 2.41 2.69 6.77
N ASP A 57 1.86 1.54 6.37
CA ASP A 57 2.61 0.33 5.98
C ASP A 57 2.95 0.28 4.48
N ILE A 58 2.44 1.21 3.67
CA ILE A 58 2.65 1.24 2.22
C ILE A 58 3.19 2.59 1.74
N VAL A 59 3.91 2.56 0.63
CA VAL A 59 4.42 3.74 -0.08
C VAL A 59 4.13 3.64 -1.57
N PRO A 60 4.06 4.76 -2.31
CA PRO A 60 3.89 4.71 -3.77
C PRO A 60 5.02 3.91 -4.43
N ALA A 61 4.70 3.03 -5.37
CA ALA A 61 5.73 2.26 -6.10
C ALA A 61 6.66 3.17 -6.92
N SER A 62 6.19 4.35 -7.32
CA SER A 62 6.96 5.37 -8.06
C SER A 62 7.86 6.23 -7.18
N ALA A 63 7.89 6.05 -5.86
CA ALA A 63 8.67 6.89 -4.95
C ALA A 63 10.20 6.61 -4.96
N SER A 64 10.72 5.90 -5.95
CA SER A 64 12.16 5.90 -6.26
C SER A 64 12.50 7.09 -7.17
N SER A 65 12.36 8.33 -6.69
CA SER A 65 12.97 9.55 -7.27
C SER A 65 12.61 10.84 -6.49
N GLN A 66 12.72 10.89 -5.15
CA GLN A 66 12.82 12.21 -4.48
C GLN A 66 13.36 12.12 -3.06
N ALA A 67 14.68 12.01 -2.95
CA ALA A 67 15.45 12.42 -1.77
C ALA A 67 16.88 12.77 -2.23
N ASN A 68 16.98 13.82 -3.04
CA ASN A 68 18.21 14.58 -3.23
C ASN A 68 17.80 15.99 -3.65
N GLY A 69 18.11 16.94 -2.78
CA GLY A 69 17.81 18.37 -2.88
C GLY A 69 18.31 19.03 -1.60
#